data_AF-A0A7C0X511-F1
#
_entry.id   AF-A0A7C0X511-F1
#
_cell.length_a   1.000
_cell.length_b   1.000
_cell.length_c   1.000
_cell.angle_alpha   90.00
_cell.angle_beta   90.00
_cell.angle_gamma   90.00
#
_symmetry.space_group_name_H-M   'P 1'
#
loop_
_entity.id
_entity.type
_entity.pdbx_description
1 polymer ?
#
loop_
_entity_poly.entity_id
_entity_poly.type
_entity_poly.pdbx_seq_one_letter_code
_entity_poly.pdbx_strand_id
1 'polypeptide(L)'
;MPEGHIWIAPRTPYYRPSDVITELEGVERVREVIDFSAFNAHYPVLALIKAQTPEELREVAGVISSLRSVSHIEYFIVKYADES
;
A
#
# COMPACT_ATOMS: atom_id res chain seq x y z
N MET A 1 3.71 -12.70 12.61
CA MET A 1 2.62 -12.88 11.63
C MET A 1 3.04 -12.28 10.30
N PRO A 2 2.77 -12.91 9.14
CA PRO A 2 3.09 -12.31 7.84
C PRO A 2 2.31 -11.00 7.65
N GLU A 3 2.95 -10.03 7.01
CA GLU A 3 2.36 -8.72 6.73
C GLU A 3 2.54 -8.38 5.26
N GLY A 4 1.49 -7.86 4.62
CA GLY A 4 1.57 -7.43 3.23
C GLY A 4 2.01 -5.98 3.13
N HIS A 5 3.01 -5.69 2.32
CA HIS A 5 3.45 -4.32 2.07
C HIS A 5 3.09 -3.94 0.63
N ILE A 6 2.45 -2.79 0.46
CA ILE A 6 2.10 -2.23 -0.86
C ILE A 6 2.68 -0.81 -0.96
N TRP A 7 3.66 -0.63 -1.83
CA TRP A 7 4.21 0.65 -2.23
C TRP A 7 3.38 1.23 -3.37
N ILE A 8 3.01 2.51 -3.25
CA ILE A 8 1.97 3.10 -4.09
C ILE A 8 2.47 4.41 -4.71
N ALA A 9 2.35 4.51 -6.03
CA ALA A 9 2.65 5.71 -6.80
C ALA A 9 1.35 6.48 -7.11
N PRO A 10 1.26 7.78 -6.76
CA PRO A 10 0.14 8.63 -7.15
C PRO A 10 0.06 8.80 -8.68
N ARG A 11 -1.15 9.09 -9.18
CA ARG A 11 -1.38 9.48 -10.56
C ARG A 11 -1.07 10.97 -10.74
N THR A 12 0.18 11.27 -11.05
CA THR A 12 0.65 12.62 -11.30
C THR A 12 0.22 13.14 -12.69
N PRO A 13 0.10 14.47 -12.87
CA PRO A 13 0.25 15.54 -11.87
C PRO A 13 -1.02 15.80 -11.05
N TYR A 14 -2.10 15.05 -11.27
CA TYR A 14 -3.43 15.37 -10.75
C TYR A 14 -3.62 15.05 -9.27
N TYR A 15 -2.91 14.04 -8.76
CA TYR A 15 -3.03 13.56 -7.38
C TYR A 15 -1.69 13.66 -6.65
N ARG A 16 -1.78 14.04 -5.37
CA ARG A 16 -0.70 14.10 -4.40
C ARG A 16 -0.69 12.83 -3.54
N PRO A 17 0.42 12.54 -2.83
CA PRO A 17 0.46 11.42 -1.88
C PRO A 17 -0.69 11.46 -0.85
N SER A 18 -1.07 12.65 -0.38
CA SER A 18 -2.20 12.82 0.55
C SER A 18 -3.53 12.32 0.00
N ASP A 19 -3.79 12.47 -1.31
CA ASP A 19 -5.04 12.00 -1.91
C ASP A 19 -5.11 10.47 -1.92
N VAL A 20 -3.98 9.81 -2.16
CA VAL A 20 -3.84 8.35 -2.07
C VAL A 20 -4.08 7.90 -0.63
N ILE A 21 -3.46 8.57 0.35
CA ILE A 21 -3.63 8.26 1.78
C ILE A 21 -5.11 8.32 2.18
N THR A 22 -5.83 9.38 1.79
CA THR A 22 -7.27 9.51 2.05
C THR A 22 -8.10 8.38 1.42
N GLU A 23 -7.78 7.94 0.20
CA GLU A 23 -8.49 6.82 -0.43
C GLU A 23 -8.22 5.48 0.27
N LEU A 24 -7.01 5.29 0.82
CA LEU A 24 -6.64 4.08 1.54
C LEU A 24 -7.32 3.94 2.90
N GLU A 25 -7.72 5.04 3.55
CA GLU A 25 -8.52 5.01 4.79
C GLU A 25 -9.85 4.25 4.60
N GLY A 26 -10.37 4.20 3.37
CA GLY A 26 -11.59 3.47 3.02
C GLY A 26 -11.38 1.97 2.73
N VAL A 27 -10.15 1.45 2.76
CA VAL A 27 -9.84 0.06 2.40
C VAL A 27 -9.72 -0.79 3.68
N GLU A 28 -10.72 -1.63 3.95
CA GLU A 28 -10.87 -2.39 5.21
C GLU A 28 -9.63 -3.18 5.67
N ARG A 29 -8.83 -3.69 4.73
CA ARG A 29 -7.64 -4.51 5.02
C ARG A 29 -6.34 -3.73 5.22
N VAL A 30 -6.37 -2.41 5.01
CA VAL A 30 -5.25 -1.53 5.33
C VAL A 30 -5.19 -1.33 6.84
N ARG A 31 -4.09 -1.76 7.45
CA ARG A 31 -3.81 -1.56 8.88
C ARG A 31 -3.30 -0.15 9.15
N GLU A 32 -2.37 0.29 8.32
CA GLU A 32 -1.60 1.51 8.53
C GLU A 32 -1.12 2.03 7.18
N VAL A 33 -1.03 3.35 7.07
CA VAL A 33 -0.53 4.05 5.89
C VAL A 33 0.59 4.98 6.33
N ILE A 34 1.74 4.87 5.68
CA ILE A 34 2.93 5.64 6.00
C ILE A 34 3.26 6.54 4.81
N ASP A 35 3.41 7.83 5.09
CA ASP A 35 3.89 8.81 4.13
C ASP A 35 5.43 8.75 4.04
N PHE A 36 5.91 8.25 2.92
CA PHE A 36 7.32 8.15 2.54
C PHE A 36 7.73 9.24 1.55
N SER A 37 6.90 10.26 1.29
CA SER A 37 7.17 11.26 0.24
C SER A 37 8.47 12.04 0.44
N ALA A 38 8.94 12.15 1.68
CA ALA A 38 10.23 12.78 2.00
C ALA A 38 11.45 11.94 1.58
N PHE A 39 11.28 10.64 1.37
CA PHE A 39 12.37 9.68 1.15
C PHE A 39 12.27 8.94 -0.20
N ASN A 40 11.06 8.79 -0.75
CA ASN A 40 10.80 8.07 -1.99
C ASN A 40 9.81 8.84 -2.87
N ALA A 41 10.32 9.50 -3.92
CA ALA A 41 9.47 10.27 -4.83
C ALA A 41 8.64 9.40 -5.80
N HIS A 42 9.06 8.17 -6.07
CA HIS A 42 8.39 7.28 -7.01
C HIS A 42 7.25 6.49 -6.35
N TYR A 43 7.49 6.00 -5.14
CA TYR A 43 6.50 5.33 -4.30
C TYR A 43 6.40 6.04 -2.94
N PRO A 44 5.76 7.22 -2.89
CA PRO A 44 5.70 8.06 -1.70
C PRO A 44 4.76 7.53 -0.62
N VAL A 45 3.97 6.47 -0.88
CA VAL A 45 3.03 5.93 0.10
C VAL A 45 3.28 4.44 0.28
N LEU A 46 3.34 3.99 1.54
CA LEU A 46 3.38 2.58 1.91
C LEU A 46 2.10 2.23 2.68
N ALA A 47 1.35 1.25 2.19
CA ALA A 47 0.22 0.66 2.88
C ALA A 47 0.62 -0.70 3.48
N LEU A 48 0.36 -0.84 4.77
CA LEU A 48 0.56 -2.06 5.54
C LEU A 48 -0.76 -2.83 5.61
N ILE A 49 -0.76 -4.08 5.12
CA ILE A 49 -1.96 -4.87 4.88
C ILE A 49 -2.02 -6.06 5.82
N LYS A 50 -3.19 -6.26 6.44
CA LYS A 50 -3.52 -7.49 7.15
C LYS A 50 -3.79 -8.60 6.13
N ALA A 51 -2.76 -9.35 5.74
CA ALA A 51 -2.86 -10.48 4.84
C ALA A 51 -2.10 -11.68 5.40
N GLN A 52 -2.79 -12.81 5.59
CA GLN A 52 -2.19 -14.06 6.05
C GLN A 52 -1.65 -14.89 4.88
N THR A 53 -2.14 -14.64 3.66
CA THR A 53 -1.79 -15.38 2.44
C THR A 53 -1.37 -14.46 1.28
N PRO A 54 -0.58 -14.95 0.31
CA PRO A 54 -0.29 -14.24 -0.94
C PRO A 54 -1.54 -13.88 -1.74
N GLU A 55 -2.55 -14.73 -1.71
CA GLU A 55 -3.82 -14.53 -2.41
C GLU A 55 -4.59 -13.34 -1.84
N GLU A 56 -4.69 -13.25 -0.50
CA GLU A 56 -5.32 -12.11 0.18
C GLU A 56 -4.59 -10.79 -0.13
N LEU A 57 -3.26 -10.80 -0.18
CA LEU A 57 -2.49 -9.62 -0.56
C LEU A 57 -2.77 -9.20 -2.00
N ARG A 58 -2.84 -10.18 -2.92
CA ARG A 58 -3.14 -9.92 -4.33
C ARG A 58 -4.53 -9.31 -4.52
N GLU A 59 -5.53 -9.78 -3.77
CA GLU A 59 -6.89 -9.21 -3.80
C GLU A 59 -6.88 -7.73 -3.39
N VAL A 60 -6.23 -7.40 -2.27
CA VAL A 60 -6.12 -6.01 -1.78
C VAL A 60 -5.31 -5.14 -2.75
N ALA A 61 -4.21 -5.66 -3.27
CA ALA A 61 -3.43 -4.99 -4.31
C ALA A 61 -4.29 -4.68 -5.55
N GLY A 62 -5.17 -5.61 -5.95
CA GLY A 62 -6.16 -5.38 -7.01
C GLY A 62 -7.06 -4.18 -6.72
N VAL A 63 -7.65 -4.13 -5.52
CA VAL A 63 -8.49 -3.00 -5.09
C VAL A 63 -7.72 -1.68 -5.12
N ILE A 64 -6.53 -1.65 -4.52
CA ILE A 64 -5.71 -0.43 -4.45
C ILE A 64 -5.28 0.04 -5.85
N SER A 65 -4.90 -0.87 -6.74
CA SER A 65 -4.52 -0.52 -8.12
C SER A 65 -5.66 0.10 -8.94
N SER A 66 -6.91 -0.14 -8.53
CA SER A 66 -8.11 0.41 -9.19
C SER A 66 -8.53 1.78 -8.65
N LEU A 67 -7.92 2.25 -7.56
CA LEU A 67 -8.20 3.56 -6.98
C LEU A 67 -7.85 4.68 -7.96
N ARG A 68 -8.69 5.71 -8.02
CA ARG A 68 -8.55 6.80 -9.00
C ARG A 68 -7.24 7.58 -8.83
N SER A 69 -6.76 7.70 -7.59
CA SER A 69 -5.54 8.43 -7.23
C SER A 69 -4.27 7.64 -7.53
N VAL A 70 -4.38 6.35 -7.84
CA VAL A 70 -3.24 5.43 -8.01
C VAL A 70 -2.89 5.27 -9.49
N SER A 71 -1.59 5.23 -9.78
CA SER A 71 -1.06 4.94 -11.13
C SER A 71 -0.34 3.59 -11.19
N HIS A 72 0.41 3.26 -10.15
CA HIS A 72 1.19 2.02 -10.08
C HIS A 72 1.34 1.56 -8.62
N ILE A 73 1.53 0.25 -8.46
CA ILE A 73 1.81 -0.36 -7.16
C ILE A 73 2.91 -1.42 -7.28
N GLU A 74 3.69 -1.59 -6.23
CA GLU A 74 4.56 -2.74 -6.00
C GLU A 74 4.19 -3.38 -4.66
N TYR A 75 4.14 -4.71 -4.59
CA TYR A 75 3.75 -5.38 -3.35
C TYR A 75 4.50 -6.68 -3.10
N PHE A 76 4.70 -7.00 -1.82
CA PHE A 76 5.35 -8.23 -1.36
C PHE A 76 4.88 -8.60 0.04
N ILE A 77 5.04 -9.88 0.41
CA ILE A 77 4.81 -10.34 1.77
C ILE A 77 6.12 -10.24 2.55
N VAL A 78 6.05 -9.60 3.71
CA VAL A 78 7.10 -9.63 4.72
C VAL A 78 6.77 -10.73 5.73
N LYS A 79 7.68 -11.68 5.89
CA LYS A 79 7.67 -12.62 7.02
C LYS A 79 8.71 -12.14 8.01
N TYR A 80 8.27 -11.59 9.13
CA TYR A 80 9.15 -11.40 10.27
C TYR A 80 9.59 -12.79 10.75
N ALA A 81 10.91 -12.99 10.89
CA ALA A 81 11.40 -14.14 11.62
C ALA A 81 10.79 -14.06 13.03
N ASP A 82 10.18 -15.14 13.51
CA ASP A 82 9.70 -15.19 14.89
C ASP A 82 10.90 -14.85 15.79
N GLU A 83 10.79 -13.75 16.53
CA GLU A 83 11.74 -13.42 17.59
C GLU A 83 11.70 -14.58 18.60
N SER A 84 12.77 -15.38 18.58
CA SER A 84 12.95 -16.58 19.41
C SER A 84 13.48 -16.22 20.78
#